data_AF-A0ABD2WC64-F1
#
_entry.id   AF-A0ABD2WC64-F1
#
_cell.length_a   1.000
_cell.length_b   1.000
_cell.length_c   1.000
_cell.angle_alpha   90.00
_cell.angle_beta   90.00
_cell.angle_gamma   90.00
#
_symmetry.space_group_name_H-M   'P 1'
#
loop_
_entity.id
_entity.type
_entity.pdbx_description
1 polymer ?
#
loop_
_entity_poly.entity_id
_entity_poly.type
_entity_poly.pdbx_seq_one_letter_code
_entity_poly.pdbx_strand_id
1 'polypeptide(L)'
;MRSFQCGRIIAGRPMSIAALLLLWLATCLTQRASCQQQQQQQRFKCCELGELLFRDNDTASLNCSASSDYSPVVGRRLVTRLATNFKDEESFGSWPPCSNESEYPIATRLLLLEDDNYTRSEEEGNASRIACLDELYLPASNEIVVVSVRCSNRTDDSSTEDRIDDSVDPSSSSSEDAPKKSLEIRKCCPDGQYYDYESKYCVDDDDAGDELSRLLFNRSSSLDYFYAAYEKPLCEGALVDYRFDSTSALLYDGANFKIKVPRVDRNASEDVVYLGNNPDVCIDVRGNGDDDEEIEGRGYARLVARLCRSTDYCRHRQCFRKCCGSEDAIYDGTCDSTGPRHFQQFREQLHRLLGNLSYDTSSYGLLMMPKCEYGGYFGELETLHRMKPDGRLEFERDDGDPIVFDWRSYCVELIRDQQPVLNLADGLQVAFCFDRDTVLQGYDPLGFRMAYIGYLLGVSAFFLLLTLLVYAALPMLHGNIHGRVIMAYVFTLFVMYCLLGFSKFPQYAVDDKTEEAIREYYCQALGNEFAMLCKRGT
;
A
#
# COMPACT_ATOMS: atom_id res chain seq x y z
N MET A 1 60.82 -22.76 -20.42
CA MET A 1 60.48 -24.15 -20.83
C MET A 1 59.10 -24.50 -20.29
N ARG A 2 58.26 -25.12 -21.13
CA ARG A 2 56.87 -25.63 -20.94
C ARG A 2 55.74 -24.81 -21.60
N SER A 3 55.66 -25.06 -22.90
CA SER A 3 54.50 -25.17 -23.80
C SER A 3 53.12 -25.32 -23.14
N PHE A 4 52.21 -24.39 -23.47
CA PHE A 4 50.76 -24.57 -23.41
C PHE A 4 50.29 -25.35 -24.65
N GLN A 5 49.67 -26.51 -24.45
CA GLN A 5 48.96 -27.22 -25.52
C GLN A 5 47.49 -26.79 -25.54
N CYS A 6 47.06 -26.39 -26.73
CA CYS A 6 45.69 -26.05 -27.10
C CYS A 6 44.85 -27.34 -27.18
N GLY A 7 43.83 -27.46 -26.33
CA GLY A 7 42.86 -28.55 -26.35
C GLY A 7 41.83 -28.35 -27.46
N ARG A 8 41.63 -29.39 -28.29
CA ARG A 8 40.62 -29.48 -29.36
C ARG A 8 39.21 -29.19 -28.83
N ILE A 9 38.57 -28.18 -29.42
CA ILE A 9 37.10 -28.00 -29.36
C ILE A 9 36.49 -29.05 -30.30
N ILE A 10 35.84 -30.05 -29.73
CA ILE A 10 34.99 -30.99 -30.46
C ILE A 10 33.66 -30.28 -30.71
N ALA A 11 33.28 -30.18 -31.98
CA ALA A 11 31.97 -29.68 -32.42
C ALA A 11 30.86 -30.60 -31.86
N GLY A 12 30.28 -30.19 -30.73
CA GLY A 12 29.06 -30.77 -30.16
C GLY A 12 27.82 -30.21 -30.85
N ARG A 13 26.88 -31.10 -31.17
CA ARG A 13 25.61 -30.81 -31.83
C ARG A 13 24.82 -29.70 -31.12
N PRO A 14 24.03 -28.89 -31.86
CA PRO A 14 23.15 -27.88 -31.25
C PRO A 14 22.15 -28.58 -30.33
N MET A 15 22.22 -28.22 -29.04
CA MET A 15 21.25 -28.66 -28.04
C MET A 15 19.92 -27.96 -28.36
N SER A 16 18.88 -28.75 -28.64
CA SER A 16 17.55 -28.22 -28.98
C SER A 16 16.97 -27.45 -27.80
N ILE A 17 16.41 -26.26 -28.08
CA ILE A 17 15.69 -25.37 -27.16
C ILE A 17 14.59 -26.13 -26.37
N ALA A 18 14.08 -27.24 -26.91
CA ALA A 18 13.13 -28.13 -26.23
C ALA A 18 13.69 -28.79 -24.96
N ALA A 19 15.00 -29.05 -24.88
CA ALA A 19 15.62 -29.70 -23.71
C ALA A 19 15.78 -28.73 -22.52
N LEU A 20 15.99 -27.44 -22.79
CA LEU A 20 16.04 -26.38 -21.77
C LEU A 20 14.65 -26.07 -21.20
N LEU A 21 13.60 -26.14 -22.03
CA LEU A 21 12.20 -25.98 -21.60
C LEU A 21 11.71 -27.11 -20.70
N LEU A 22 12.15 -28.35 -20.94
CA LEU A 22 11.78 -29.50 -20.11
C LEU A 22 12.50 -29.51 -18.75
N LEU A 23 13.73 -28.99 -18.66
CA LEU A 23 14.43 -28.81 -17.39
C LEU A 23 13.80 -27.71 -16.51
N TRP A 24 13.23 -26.68 -17.14
CA TRP A 24 12.54 -25.58 -16.46
C TRP A 24 11.16 -26.01 -15.93
N LEU A 25 10.43 -26.85 -16.68
CA LEU A 25 9.16 -27.42 -16.21
C LEU A 25 9.32 -28.43 -15.05
N ALA A 26 10.44 -29.15 -15.01
CA ALA A 26 10.73 -30.11 -13.94
C ALA A 26 11.09 -29.45 -12.60
N THR A 27 11.58 -28.21 -12.62
CA THR A 27 11.94 -27.44 -11.42
C THR A 27 10.72 -26.73 -10.80
N CYS A 28 9.69 -26.39 -11.58
CA CYS A 28 8.43 -25.83 -11.05
C CYS A 28 7.53 -26.84 -10.31
N LEU A 29 7.68 -28.16 -10.52
CA LEU A 29 6.77 -29.17 -9.97
C LEU A 29 7.18 -29.75 -8.60
N THR A 30 8.34 -29.36 -8.05
CA THR A 30 8.88 -29.95 -6.80
C THR A 30 8.76 -29.05 -5.57
N GLN A 31 8.09 -27.90 -5.66
CA GLN A 31 7.96 -26.93 -4.55
C GLN A 31 6.63 -26.96 -3.77
N ARG A 32 5.79 -28.00 -3.93
CA ARG A 32 4.42 -28.01 -3.35
C ARG A 32 4.14 -29.03 -2.25
N ALA A 33 5.16 -29.57 -1.58
CA ALA A 33 4.97 -30.56 -0.52
C ALA A 33 5.93 -30.39 0.66
N SER A 34 5.73 -29.35 1.49
CA SER A 34 6.20 -29.32 2.88
C SER A 34 5.64 -28.10 3.63
N CYS A 35 4.47 -28.25 4.26
CA CYS A 35 4.07 -27.52 5.47
C CYS A 35 2.66 -27.99 5.88
N GLN A 36 2.59 -29.01 6.75
CA GLN A 36 1.38 -29.26 7.53
C GLN A 36 1.74 -30.10 8.75
N GLN A 37 2.25 -29.46 9.81
CA GLN A 37 2.17 -29.98 11.17
C GLN A 37 2.69 -28.95 12.20
N GLN A 38 1.87 -27.95 12.52
CA GLN A 38 1.79 -27.32 13.86
C GLN A 38 0.69 -26.24 13.85
N GLN A 39 -0.55 -26.63 14.15
CA GLN A 39 -1.57 -25.68 14.61
C GLN A 39 -2.34 -26.33 15.76
N GLN A 40 -2.02 -25.93 16.98
CA GLN A 40 -2.87 -26.13 18.15
C GLN A 40 -3.43 -24.78 18.56
N GLN A 41 -4.76 -24.74 18.65
CA GLN A 41 -5.62 -23.72 19.28
C GLN A 41 -5.54 -22.29 18.69
N GLN A 42 -6.04 -22.12 17.47
CA GLN A 42 -6.55 -20.82 17.02
C GLN A 42 -8.04 -20.72 17.35
N ARG A 43 -8.46 -19.57 17.89
CA ARG A 43 -9.84 -19.28 18.28
C ARG A 43 -10.66 -19.07 16.99
N PHE A 44 -11.79 -19.77 16.85
CA PHE A 44 -12.59 -19.75 15.62
C PHE A 44 -13.67 -18.66 15.66
N LYS A 45 -13.93 -18.01 14.52
CA LYS A 45 -15.16 -17.23 14.29
C LYS A 45 -16.34 -18.21 14.11
N CYS A 46 -17.53 -17.91 14.65
CA CYS A 46 -18.66 -18.84 14.56
C CYS A 46 -19.24 -18.95 13.13
N CYS A 47 -19.33 -17.84 12.41
CA CYS A 47 -19.90 -17.73 11.06
C CYS A 47 -18.81 -17.51 9.99
N GLU A 48 -19.13 -17.80 8.73
CA GLU A 48 -18.22 -17.62 7.61
C GLU A 48 -17.90 -16.12 7.35
N LEU A 49 -16.91 -15.85 6.51
CA LEU A 49 -16.54 -14.49 6.14
C LEU A 49 -17.70 -13.81 5.39
N GLY A 50 -18.18 -12.67 5.88
CA GLY A 50 -19.34 -11.98 5.30
C GLY A 50 -20.70 -12.40 5.87
N GLU A 51 -20.73 -13.35 6.81
CA GLU A 51 -21.92 -13.69 7.58
C GLU A 51 -21.89 -13.05 8.98
N LEU A 52 -23.08 -12.77 9.50
CA LEU A 52 -23.32 -12.29 10.86
C LEU A 52 -24.11 -13.33 11.64
N LEU A 53 -23.79 -13.45 12.93
CA LEU A 53 -24.61 -14.21 13.86
C LEU A 53 -25.90 -13.42 14.11
N PHE A 54 -27.05 -14.06 13.97
CA PHE A 54 -28.34 -13.46 14.34
C PHE A 54 -29.16 -14.47 15.13
N ARG A 55 -30.06 -13.97 15.97
CA ARG A 55 -31.03 -14.78 16.68
C ARG A 55 -32.34 -14.81 15.91
N ASP A 56 -32.78 -15.99 15.52
CA ASP A 56 -34.08 -16.19 14.92
C ASP A 56 -35.17 -16.02 15.99
N ASN A 57 -36.07 -15.07 15.78
CA ASN A 57 -37.12 -14.75 16.74
C ASN A 57 -38.13 -15.89 16.93
N ASP A 58 -38.35 -16.72 15.90
CA ASP A 58 -39.37 -17.77 15.93
C ASP A 58 -38.87 -19.03 16.65
N THR A 59 -37.59 -19.32 16.51
CA THR A 59 -36.97 -20.55 17.03
C THR A 59 -36.07 -20.31 18.24
N ALA A 60 -35.75 -19.05 18.54
CA ALA A 60 -34.72 -18.63 19.49
C ALA A 60 -33.33 -19.24 19.22
N SER A 61 -33.09 -19.81 18.03
CA SER A 61 -31.79 -20.37 17.65
C SER A 61 -30.87 -19.28 17.14
N LEU A 62 -29.57 -19.46 17.37
CA LEU A 62 -28.55 -18.65 16.72
C LEU A 62 -28.27 -19.24 15.34
N ASN A 63 -28.30 -18.41 14.31
CA ASN A 63 -28.03 -18.78 12.93
C ASN A 63 -27.02 -17.80 12.32
N CYS A 64 -26.30 -18.22 11.29
CA CYS A 64 -25.49 -17.34 10.45
C CYS A 64 -26.32 -16.89 9.24
N SER A 65 -26.29 -15.60 8.90
CA SER A 65 -26.91 -15.07 7.67
C SER A 65 -25.94 -14.13 6.96
N ALA A 66 -25.98 -14.15 5.63
CA ALA A 66 -25.18 -13.28 4.80
C ALA A 66 -25.47 -11.80 5.11
N SER A 67 -24.42 -11.02 5.30
CA SER A 67 -24.53 -9.59 5.63
C SER A 67 -25.27 -8.78 4.55
N SER A 68 -25.42 -9.30 3.33
CA SER A 68 -26.21 -8.66 2.26
C SER A 68 -27.69 -8.54 2.57
N ASP A 69 -28.22 -9.37 3.48
CA ASP A 69 -29.62 -9.36 3.88
C ASP A 69 -29.92 -8.24 4.89
N TYR A 70 -28.87 -7.61 5.42
CA TYR A 70 -28.93 -6.47 6.33
C TYR A 70 -28.32 -5.21 5.65
N SER A 71 -28.72 -4.01 6.08
CA SER A 71 -28.43 -2.75 5.39
C SER A 71 -26.96 -2.63 4.89
N PRO A 72 -26.72 -2.28 3.60
CA PRO A 72 -25.40 -2.35 2.95
C PRO A 72 -24.33 -1.43 3.55
N VAL A 73 -24.73 -0.46 4.39
CA VAL A 73 -23.83 0.45 5.10
C VAL A 73 -23.17 -0.22 6.31
N VAL A 74 -23.83 -1.22 6.90
CA VAL A 74 -23.34 -1.97 8.06
C VAL A 74 -22.39 -3.08 7.59
N GLY A 75 -22.76 -3.83 6.55
CA GLY A 75 -21.97 -4.96 6.06
C GLY A 75 -20.57 -4.64 5.54
N ARG A 76 -20.37 -3.50 4.86
CA ARG A 76 -19.04 -3.11 4.33
C ARG A 76 -18.07 -2.58 5.38
N ARG A 77 -18.56 -2.04 6.50
CA ARG A 77 -17.71 -1.59 7.61
C ARG A 77 -17.26 -2.75 8.52
N LEU A 78 -18.00 -3.86 8.52
CA LEU A 78 -17.82 -4.96 9.45
C LEU A 78 -16.85 -6.05 9.00
N VAL A 79 -16.90 -6.45 7.72
CA VAL A 79 -16.07 -7.57 7.20
C VAL A 79 -14.56 -7.29 7.31
N THR A 80 -14.16 -6.03 7.36
CA THR A 80 -12.75 -5.62 7.48
C THR A 80 -12.24 -5.60 8.94
N ARG A 81 -13.12 -5.57 9.96
CA ARG A 81 -12.73 -5.35 11.38
C ARG A 81 -12.23 -6.60 12.11
N LEU A 82 -12.67 -7.80 11.73
CA LEU A 82 -12.20 -9.07 12.33
C LEU A 82 -11.21 -9.83 11.43
N ALA A 83 -11.31 -9.68 10.11
CA ALA A 83 -10.47 -10.39 9.15
C ALA A 83 -8.96 -10.06 9.28
N THR A 84 -8.61 -8.90 9.84
CA THR A 84 -7.20 -8.52 10.04
C THR A 84 -6.48 -9.29 11.15
N ASN A 85 -7.23 -9.92 12.07
CA ASN A 85 -6.67 -10.67 13.19
C ASN A 85 -6.60 -12.20 12.94
N PHE A 86 -7.18 -12.69 11.84
CA PHE A 86 -7.15 -14.10 11.45
C PHE A 86 -6.36 -14.25 10.15
N LYS A 87 -5.16 -14.85 10.23
CA LYS A 87 -4.20 -14.89 9.11
C LYS A 87 -4.51 -15.94 8.03
N ASP A 88 -5.39 -16.91 8.30
CA ASP A 88 -5.60 -18.06 7.40
C ASP A 88 -7.10 -18.25 7.07
N GLU A 89 -7.44 -18.38 5.78
CA GLU A 89 -8.80 -18.70 5.29
C GLU A 89 -9.35 -20.04 5.86
N GLU A 90 -8.47 -20.91 6.37
CA GLU A 90 -8.85 -22.20 6.98
C GLU A 90 -9.33 -22.07 8.45
N SER A 91 -9.24 -20.88 9.06
CA SER A 91 -9.68 -20.61 10.44
C SER A 91 -11.15 -20.19 10.57
N PHE A 92 -11.90 -20.21 9.46
CA PHE A 92 -13.30 -19.83 9.39
C PHE A 92 -14.22 -21.05 9.25
N GLY A 93 -15.42 -20.98 9.83
CA GLY A 93 -16.54 -21.76 9.32
C GLY A 93 -16.69 -23.19 9.84
N SER A 94 -16.69 -23.40 11.15
CA SER A 94 -17.53 -24.48 11.66
C SER A 94 -18.25 -24.05 12.91
N TRP A 95 -19.58 -24.03 12.82
CA TRP A 95 -20.44 -23.92 13.99
C TRP A 95 -19.99 -24.98 15.00
N PRO A 96 -19.73 -24.61 16.27
CA PRO A 96 -19.16 -25.55 17.20
C PRO A 96 -20.13 -26.72 17.38
N PRO A 97 -19.70 -27.97 17.10
CA PRO A 97 -20.55 -29.12 17.35
C PRO A 97 -20.65 -29.27 18.87
N CYS A 98 -21.76 -28.84 19.44
CA CYS A 98 -22.08 -29.19 20.82
C CYS A 98 -22.19 -30.71 20.89
N SER A 99 -21.29 -31.30 21.67
CA SER A 99 -20.89 -32.71 21.54
C SER A 99 -21.97 -33.70 21.97
N ASN A 100 -22.90 -33.23 22.80
CA ASN A 100 -24.01 -34.01 23.31
C ASN A 100 -25.33 -33.54 22.68
N GLU A 101 -26.23 -34.47 22.37
CA GLU A 101 -27.58 -34.16 21.87
C GLU A 101 -28.40 -33.27 22.83
N SER A 102 -27.96 -33.12 24.08
CA SER A 102 -28.56 -32.27 25.12
C SER A 102 -27.92 -30.89 25.26
N GLU A 103 -26.82 -30.61 24.55
CA GLU A 103 -26.14 -29.32 24.56
C GLU A 103 -26.63 -28.42 23.44
N TYR A 104 -26.69 -27.12 23.71
CA TYR A 104 -27.09 -26.09 22.74
C TYR A 104 -26.17 -24.87 22.86
N PRO A 105 -25.95 -24.13 21.76
CA PRO A 105 -25.12 -22.93 21.77
C PRO A 105 -25.86 -21.80 22.51
N ILE A 106 -25.15 -21.15 23.43
CA ILE A 106 -25.57 -19.92 24.09
C ILE A 106 -24.58 -18.83 23.72
N ALA A 107 -25.09 -17.73 23.17
CA ALA A 107 -24.33 -16.50 22.99
C ALA A 107 -24.41 -15.69 24.29
N THR A 108 -23.26 -15.43 24.89
CA THR A 108 -23.14 -14.51 26.02
C THR A 108 -22.49 -13.23 25.51
N ARG A 109 -23.14 -12.09 25.74
CA ARG A 109 -22.56 -10.78 25.42
C ARG A 109 -21.23 -10.66 26.14
N LEU A 110 -20.15 -10.50 25.39
CA LEU A 110 -18.84 -10.22 25.95
C LEU A 110 -18.86 -8.77 26.41
N LEU A 111 -19.24 -8.57 27.67
CA LEU A 111 -18.78 -7.41 28.41
C LEU A 111 -17.28 -7.67 28.58
N LEU A 112 -16.44 -6.87 27.92
CA LEU A 112 -14.99 -6.93 28.07
C LEU A 112 -14.65 -6.69 29.56
N LEU A 113 -14.64 -7.75 30.35
CA LEU A 113 -14.14 -7.77 31.71
C LEU A 113 -12.65 -8.06 31.60
N GLU A 114 -11.84 -7.13 32.08
CA GLU A 114 -10.38 -7.23 32.27
C GLU A 114 -10.00 -8.28 33.35
N ASP A 115 -10.70 -9.41 33.43
CA ASP A 115 -10.36 -10.46 34.37
C ASP A 115 -9.42 -11.48 33.71
N ASP A 116 -8.12 -11.28 33.91
CA ASP A 116 -7.04 -12.28 33.75
C ASP A 116 -7.33 -13.61 34.50
N ASN A 117 -8.38 -13.64 35.32
CA ASN A 117 -8.86 -14.82 36.02
C ASN A 117 -9.69 -15.77 35.13
N TYR A 118 -10.12 -15.35 33.93
CA TYR A 118 -10.93 -16.19 33.04
C TYR A 118 -10.12 -17.33 32.38
N THR A 119 -8.83 -17.12 32.10
CA THR A 119 -7.94 -18.16 31.56
C THR A 119 -7.47 -19.15 32.62
N ARG A 120 -7.49 -18.77 33.91
CA ARG A 120 -7.05 -19.62 35.02
C ARG A 120 -8.08 -20.67 35.45
N SER A 121 -9.34 -20.53 35.03
CA SER A 121 -10.39 -21.52 35.26
C SER A 121 -10.28 -22.79 34.39
N GLU A 122 -9.41 -22.82 33.37
CA GLU A 122 -9.30 -23.98 32.46
C GLU A 122 -8.59 -25.20 33.08
N GLU A 123 -7.87 -25.05 34.20
CA GLU A 123 -7.20 -26.19 34.86
C GLU A 123 -8.12 -27.01 35.79
N GLU A 124 -9.29 -26.48 36.18
CA GLU A 124 -10.26 -27.19 37.03
C GLU A 124 -11.41 -27.81 36.21
N GLY A 125 -11.10 -28.73 35.29
CA GLY A 125 -11.91 -29.88 34.86
C GLY A 125 -13.38 -29.74 34.39
N ASN A 126 -14.03 -28.59 34.52
CA ASN A 126 -15.47 -28.38 34.30
C ASN A 126 -15.81 -26.99 33.71
N ALA A 127 -14.81 -26.18 33.31
CA ALA A 127 -15.06 -24.90 32.68
C ALA A 127 -15.66 -25.10 31.28
N SER A 128 -16.84 -24.50 31.04
CA SER A 128 -17.50 -24.48 29.75
C SER A 128 -16.56 -23.85 28.71
N ARG A 129 -15.98 -24.66 27.82
CA ARG A 129 -15.08 -24.17 26.77
C ARG A 129 -15.83 -23.17 25.89
N ILE A 130 -15.26 -21.97 25.73
CA ILE A 130 -15.70 -21.04 24.69
C ILE A 130 -15.46 -21.73 23.36
N ALA A 131 -16.51 -21.81 22.56
CA ALA A 131 -16.51 -22.58 21.33
C ALA A 131 -16.13 -21.70 20.13
N CYS A 132 -16.61 -20.45 20.10
CA CYS A 132 -16.22 -19.44 19.11
C CYS A 132 -16.59 -18.02 19.58
N LEU A 133 -16.03 -17.01 18.92
CA LEU A 133 -16.37 -15.59 19.09
C LEU A 133 -17.04 -15.08 17.83
N ASP A 134 -18.11 -14.30 17.95
CA ASP A 134 -18.73 -13.66 16.79
C ASP A 134 -19.45 -12.36 17.13
N GLU A 135 -19.93 -11.69 16.10
CA GLU A 135 -20.73 -10.47 16.18
C GLU A 135 -22.22 -10.84 16.03
N LEU A 136 -23.01 -10.57 17.07
CA LEU A 136 -24.46 -10.78 17.10
C LEU A 136 -25.18 -9.50 16.70
N TYR A 137 -25.93 -9.54 15.61
CA TYR A 137 -26.85 -8.47 15.23
C TYR A 137 -28.15 -8.57 16.04
N LEU A 138 -28.52 -7.49 16.73
CA LEU A 138 -29.74 -7.37 17.52
C LEU A 138 -30.77 -6.54 16.74
N PRO A 139 -31.79 -7.16 16.11
CA PRO A 139 -32.72 -6.45 15.23
C PRO A 139 -33.55 -5.38 15.95
N ALA A 140 -33.84 -5.59 17.24
CA ALA A 140 -34.66 -4.69 18.03
C ALA A 140 -33.98 -3.34 18.31
N SER A 141 -32.65 -3.34 18.51
CA SER A 141 -31.86 -2.13 18.78
C SER A 141 -31.09 -1.62 17.55
N ASN A 142 -31.04 -2.41 16.47
CA ASN A 142 -30.16 -2.17 15.32
C ASN A 142 -28.70 -2.00 15.76
N GLU A 143 -28.29 -2.78 16.76
CA GLU A 143 -26.95 -2.80 17.35
C GLU A 143 -26.24 -4.11 16.99
N ILE A 144 -24.91 -4.08 16.91
CA ILE A 144 -24.08 -5.27 16.78
C ILE A 144 -23.23 -5.39 18.04
N VAL A 145 -23.28 -6.55 18.67
CA VAL A 145 -22.56 -6.82 19.92
C VAL A 145 -21.63 -8.00 19.75
N VAL A 146 -20.42 -7.93 20.31
CA VAL A 146 -19.50 -9.07 20.33
C VAL A 146 -20.00 -10.06 21.37
N VAL A 147 -20.13 -11.32 20.98
CA VAL A 147 -20.59 -12.42 21.83
C VAL A 147 -19.58 -13.55 21.85
N SER A 148 -19.45 -14.19 23.01
CA SER A 148 -18.84 -15.53 23.10
C SER A 148 -19.93 -16.57 22.99
N VAL A 149 -19.78 -17.51 22.07
CA VAL A 149 -20.69 -18.66 21.95
C VAL A 149 -20.06 -19.85 22.67
N ARG A 150 -20.83 -20.44 23.60
CA ARG A 150 -20.45 -21.63 24.36
C ARG A 150 -21.56 -22.68 24.31
N CYS A 151 -21.22 -23.95 24.42
CA CYS A 151 -22.21 -25.02 24.56
C CYS A 151 -22.65 -25.14 26.02
N SER A 152 -23.96 -25.15 26.26
CA SER A 152 -24.54 -25.32 27.61
C SER A 152 -25.41 -26.56 27.65
N ASN A 153 -25.35 -27.30 28.75
CA ASN A 153 -26.15 -28.52 28.93
C ASN A 153 -27.54 -28.17 29.48
N ARG A 154 -28.57 -28.91 29.06
CA ARG A 154 -29.98 -28.64 29.43
C ARG A 154 -30.33 -28.99 30.88
N THR A 155 -29.47 -29.75 31.58
CA THR A 155 -29.78 -30.35 32.90
C THR A 155 -29.50 -29.44 34.09
N ASP A 156 -28.96 -28.24 33.89
CA ASP A 156 -28.85 -27.26 34.96
C ASP A 156 -30.24 -26.61 35.14
N ASP A 157 -30.97 -27.17 36.11
CA ASP A 157 -32.41 -27.01 36.42
C ASP A 157 -32.84 -25.61 36.90
N SER A 158 -32.30 -24.53 36.33
CA SER A 158 -32.92 -23.19 36.45
C SER A 158 -33.82 -22.94 35.25
N SER A 159 -35.12 -22.76 35.54
CA SER A 159 -36.18 -22.18 34.69
C SER A 159 -35.83 -21.90 33.22
N THR A 160 -36.53 -22.60 32.33
CA THR A 160 -36.50 -22.45 30.86
C THR A 160 -36.76 -21.02 30.32
N GLU A 161 -37.04 -20.04 31.18
CA GLU A 161 -37.33 -18.64 30.83
C GLU A 161 -36.11 -17.69 30.94
N ASP A 162 -34.97 -18.11 31.51
CA ASP A 162 -33.76 -17.25 31.63
C ASP A 162 -32.74 -17.44 30.49
N ARG A 163 -33.19 -17.89 29.31
CA ARG A 163 -32.29 -18.47 28.29
C ARG A 163 -31.51 -17.47 27.42
N ILE A 164 -31.89 -16.21 27.44
CA ILE A 164 -31.09 -15.00 27.22
C ILE A 164 -31.87 -14.00 28.05
N ASP A 165 -31.26 -13.34 29.03
CA ASP A 165 -31.94 -12.35 29.86
C ASP A 165 -32.27 -11.12 28.99
N ASP A 166 -33.29 -11.26 28.14
CA ASP A 166 -33.97 -10.18 27.43
C ASP A 166 -34.94 -9.45 28.37
N SER A 167 -35.01 -9.85 29.65
CA SER A 167 -35.83 -9.19 30.68
C SER A 167 -35.17 -7.94 31.28
N VAL A 168 -34.26 -7.31 30.53
CA VAL A 168 -34.19 -5.85 30.52
C VAL A 168 -35.43 -5.35 29.77
N ASP A 169 -36.59 -5.50 30.41
CA ASP A 169 -37.81 -4.83 30.01
C ASP A 169 -37.56 -3.33 30.21
N PRO A 170 -37.38 -2.52 29.14
CA PRO A 170 -36.96 -1.12 29.27
C PRO A 170 -38.05 -0.21 29.87
N SER A 171 -39.15 -0.82 30.32
CA SER A 171 -40.34 -0.15 30.79
C SER A 171 -40.54 -0.20 32.31
N SER A 172 -39.69 -0.90 33.09
CA SER A 172 -39.88 -0.99 34.56
C SER A 172 -38.67 -0.83 35.48
N SER A 173 -37.45 -0.58 34.97
CA SER A 173 -36.31 -0.15 35.80
C SER A 173 -36.30 1.37 35.99
N SER A 174 -36.96 1.85 37.04
CA SER A 174 -36.95 3.27 37.45
C SER A 174 -35.64 3.71 38.13
N SER A 175 -34.48 3.28 37.63
CA SER A 175 -33.18 3.77 38.09
C SER A 175 -32.15 3.76 36.96
N GLU A 176 -32.05 4.91 36.27
CA GLU A 176 -30.78 5.49 35.83
C GLU A 176 -29.74 4.58 35.13
N ASP A 177 -30.14 3.79 34.13
CA ASP A 177 -29.15 3.28 33.16
C ASP A 177 -28.78 4.41 32.20
N ALA A 178 -27.80 5.23 32.63
CA ALA A 178 -27.19 6.22 31.77
C ALA A 178 -26.68 5.53 30.49
N PRO A 179 -26.91 6.11 29.30
CA PRO A 179 -26.47 5.50 28.05
C PRO A 179 -24.97 5.28 28.08
N LYS A 180 -24.57 4.00 27.94
CA LYS A 180 -23.18 3.58 27.92
C LYS A 180 -22.41 4.38 26.87
N LYS A 181 -21.42 5.14 27.30
CA LYS A 181 -20.61 5.99 26.41
C LYS A 181 -19.48 5.16 25.83
N SER A 182 -19.60 4.83 24.54
CA SER A 182 -18.51 4.25 23.76
C SER A 182 -17.78 5.33 22.94
N LEU A 183 -16.47 5.20 22.82
CA LEU A 183 -15.66 6.05 21.96
C LEU A 183 -14.76 5.20 21.05
N GLU A 184 -14.90 5.43 19.74
CA GLU A 184 -14.06 4.82 18.71
C GLU A 184 -12.93 5.78 18.34
N ILE A 185 -11.68 5.34 18.48
CA ILE A 185 -10.47 6.05 18.02
C ILE A 185 -9.72 5.17 17.02
N ARG A 186 -8.98 5.80 16.09
CA ARG A 186 -8.19 5.11 15.08
C ARG A 186 -6.73 4.97 15.50
N LYS A 187 -6.19 3.76 15.40
CA LYS A 187 -4.75 3.46 15.51
C LYS A 187 -4.07 3.62 14.17
N CYS A 188 -2.84 4.14 14.16
CA CYS A 188 -2.08 4.28 12.92
C CYS A 188 -1.43 2.97 12.47
N CYS A 189 -1.21 2.06 13.41
CA CYS A 189 -0.59 0.76 13.20
C CYS A 189 -1.51 -0.39 13.65
N PRO A 190 -1.33 -1.59 13.05
CA PRO A 190 -2.03 -2.80 13.49
C PRO A 190 -1.74 -3.16 14.96
N ASP A 191 -2.50 -4.11 15.50
CA ASP A 191 -2.23 -4.61 16.84
C ASP A 191 -0.88 -5.33 16.94
N GLY A 192 -0.20 -5.15 18.08
CA GLY A 192 1.20 -5.57 18.27
C GLY A 192 2.24 -4.67 17.58
N GLN A 193 1.83 -3.50 17.08
CA GLN A 193 2.73 -2.51 16.49
C GLN A 193 2.42 -1.10 17.00
N TYR A 194 3.42 -0.23 17.00
CA TYR A 194 3.25 1.23 17.18
C TYR A 194 3.87 2.01 16.03
N TYR A 195 3.37 3.23 15.82
CA TYR A 195 3.95 4.13 14.84
C TYR A 195 5.17 4.86 15.41
N ASP A 196 6.36 4.56 14.89
CA ASP A 196 7.57 5.25 15.29
C ASP A 196 7.72 6.58 14.55
N TYR A 197 7.75 7.68 15.30
CA TYR A 197 7.81 9.03 14.74
C TYR A 197 9.13 9.32 14.00
N GLU A 198 10.24 8.71 14.41
CA GLU A 198 11.54 8.99 13.80
C GLU A 198 11.70 8.26 12.48
N SER A 199 11.39 6.96 12.48
CA SER A 199 11.48 6.11 11.28
C SER A 199 10.27 6.23 10.34
N LYS A 200 9.15 6.78 10.82
CA LYS A 200 7.90 7.06 10.08
C LYS A 200 7.16 5.81 9.57
N TYR A 201 7.37 4.65 10.18
CA TYR A 201 6.65 3.41 9.89
C TYR A 201 6.23 2.67 11.18
N CYS A 202 5.43 1.60 11.01
CA CYS A 202 4.98 0.77 12.12
C CYS A 202 6.06 -0.22 12.54
N VAL A 203 6.43 -0.21 13.82
CA VAL A 203 7.44 -1.09 14.41
C VAL A 203 6.72 -2.14 15.25
N ASP A 204 7.15 -3.39 15.13
CA ASP A 204 6.67 -4.49 15.98
C ASP A 204 7.08 -4.25 17.44
N ASP A 205 6.11 -4.35 18.34
CA ASP A 205 6.28 -4.22 19.78
C ASP A 205 5.11 -4.94 20.45
N ASP A 206 5.43 -6.04 21.13
CA ASP A 206 4.45 -6.91 21.75
C ASP A 206 3.62 -6.14 22.82
N ASP A 207 4.16 -5.04 23.38
CA ASP A 207 3.52 -4.25 24.43
C ASP A 207 2.72 -3.03 23.92
N ALA A 208 2.81 -2.71 22.61
CA ALA A 208 2.25 -1.46 22.06
C ALA A 208 0.71 -1.37 22.09
N GLY A 209 0.02 -2.50 22.00
CA GLY A 209 -1.45 -2.53 21.96
C GLY A 209 -2.11 -2.06 23.26
N ASP A 210 -1.52 -2.45 24.39
CA ASP A 210 -2.11 -2.23 25.71
C ASP A 210 -1.90 -0.81 26.21
N GLU A 211 -0.82 -0.16 25.80
CA GLU A 211 -0.43 1.13 26.36
C GLU A 211 -1.36 2.27 25.95
N LEU A 212 -1.81 2.30 24.69
CA LEU A 212 -2.76 3.32 24.22
C LEU A 212 -4.10 3.22 24.98
N SER A 213 -4.61 2.00 25.14
CA SER A 213 -5.85 1.76 25.89
C SER A 213 -5.69 2.19 27.34
N ARG A 214 -4.60 1.78 28.02
CA ARG A 214 -4.29 2.20 29.40
C ARG A 214 -4.19 3.72 29.52
N LEU A 215 -3.55 4.40 28.57
CA LEU A 215 -3.43 5.86 28.55
C LEU A 215 -4.80 6.54 28.50
N LEU A 216 -5.70 6.05 27.66
CA LEU A 216 -7.03 6.64 27.45
C LEU A 216 -7.97 6.35 28.62
N PHE A 217 -7.98 5.13 29.15
CA PHE A 217 -8.78 4.77 30.33
C PHE A 217 -8.37 5.59 31.56
N ASN A 218 -7.06 5.71 31.82
CA ASN A 218 -6.55 6.52 32.94
C ASN A 218 -6.96 8.01 32.85
N ARG A 219 -7.30 8.49 31.65
CA ARG A 219 -7.69 9.89 31.38
C ARG A 219 -9.20 10.10 31.33
N SER A 220 -10.00 9.04 31.29
CA SER A 220 -11.45 9.12 31.17
C SER A 220 -12.14 8.31 32.27
N SER A 221 -12.59 8.98 33.32
CA SER A 221 -13.37 8.33 34.38
C SER A 221 -14.84 8.08 33.99
N SER A 222 -15.24 8.41 32.76
CA SER A 222 -16.64 8.41 32.31
C SER A 222 -16.89 7.71 30.98
N LEU A 223 -15.89 7.01 30.43
CA LEU A 223 -16.09 6.14 29.28
C LEU A 223 -16.29 4.72 29.80
N ASP A 224 -17.40 4.11 29.39
CA ASP A 224 -17.69 2.72 29.74
C ASP A 224 -16.93 1.76 28.82
N TYR A 225 -16.74 2.17 27.56
CA TYR A 225 -16.07 1.36 26.54
C TYR A 225 -15.21 2.22 25.64
N PHE A 226 -14.02 1.70 25.33
CA PHE A 226 -13.10 2.27 24.37
C PHE A 226 -12.76 1.22 23.32
N TYR A 227 -12.76 1.62 22.05
CA TYR A 227 -12.34 0.76 20.95
C TYR A 227 -11.36 1.50 20.06
N ALA A 228 -10.20 0.87 19.84
CA ALA A 228 -9.14 1.37 18.99
C ALA A 228 -9.11 0.56 17.69
N ALA A 229 -9.59 1.13 16.59
CA ALA A 229 -9.61 0.46 15.29
C ALA A 229 -8.36 0.81 14.49
N TYR A 230 -7.65 -0.17 13.92
CA TYR A 230 -6.59 0.12 12.97
C TYR A 230 -7.18 0.67 11.67
N GLU A 231 -6.96 1.95 11.39
CA GLU A 231 -7.37 2.58 10.15
C GLU A 231 -6.48 3.78 9.84
N LYS A 232 -5.80 3.75 8.69
CA LYS A 232 -4.93 4.84 8.27
C LYS A 232 -5.74 6.03 7.75
N PRO A 233 -5.27 7.27 7.95
CA PRO A 233 -5.93 8.45 7.45
C PRO A 233 -5.79 8.53 5.92
N LEU A 234 -6.92 8.75 5.24
CA LEU A 234 -6.99 8.90 3.79
C LEU A 234 -6.98 10.39 3.43
N CYS A 235 -5.79 10.94 3.18
CA CYS A 235 -5.64 12.37 2.95
C CYS A 235 -5.77 12.75 1.46
N GLU A 236 -6.67 13.68 1.17
CA GLU A 236 -6.68 14.42 -0.12
C GLU A 236 -5.60 15.52 -0.16
N GLY A 237 -5.01 15.86 0.99
CA GLY A 237 -4.02 16.92 1.15
C GLY A 237 -2.70 16.43 1.74
N ALA A 238 -2.20 17.15 2.73
CA ALA A 238 -0.93 16.85 3.37
C ALA A 238 -1.12 15.91 4.57
N LEU A 239 -0.50 14.73 4.53
CA LEU A 239 -0.35 13.85 5.68
C LEU A 239 0.82 14.34 6.53
N VAL A 240 0.55 14.67 7.78
CA VAL A 240 1.54 15.26 8.70
C VAL A 240 1.56 14.45 9.99
N ASP A 241 2.76 14.16 10.47
CA ASP A 241 2.98 13.42 11.70
C ASP A 241 3.37 14.41 12.82
N TYR A 242 2.75 14.31 13.99
CA TYR A 242 3.04 15.13 15.17
C TYR A 242 3.41 14.25 16.35
N ARG A 243 4.41 14.69 17.13
CA ARG A 243 4.82 14.04 18.37
C ARG A 243 4.47 14.93 19.55
N PHE A 244 3.86 14.32 20.57
CA PHE A 244 3.45 14.99 21.80
C PHE A 244 3.91 14.24 23.04
N ASP A 245 4.13 14.98 24.11
CA ASP A 245 4.07 14.43 25.45
C ASP A 245 2.59 14.18 25.78
N SER A 246 2.24 12.92 26.03
CA SER A 246 0.86 12.47 26.27
C SER A 246 0.13 13.28 27.34
N THR A 247 0.86 13.84 28.32
CA THR A 247 0.26 14.56 29.43
C THR A 247 -0.23 15.96 29.12
N SER A 248 0.31 16.58 28.08
CA SER A 248 0.08 17.98 27.74
C SER A 248 -0.89 18.16 26.57
N ALA A 249 -0.91 17.20 25.65
CA ALA A 249 -1.64 17.33 24.39
C ALA A 249 -3.03 16.67 24.39
N LEU A 250 -3.20 15.55 25.10
CA LEU A 250 -4.43 14.78 25.09
C LEU A 250 -5.41 15.32 26.14
N LEU A 251 -6.51 15.92 25.66
CA LEU A 251 -7.57 16.48 26.50
C LEU A 251 -8.85 15.67 26.31
N TYR A 252 -9.54 15.38 27.41
CA TYR A 252 -10.87 14.76 27.39
C TYR A 252 -11.90 15.78 27.86
N ASP A 253 -13.01 15.94 27.12
CA ASP A 253 -14.06 16.92 27.45
C ASP A 253 -15.38 16.30 27.92
N GLY A 254 -15.37 15.03 28.30
CA GLY A 254 -16.56 14.30 28.77
C GLY A 254 -17.35 13.60 27.65
N ALA A 255 -16.99 13.86 26.39
CA ALA A 255 -17.56 13.19 25.22
C ALA A 255 -16.48 12.66 24.27
N ASN A 256 -15.42 13.43 24.01
CA ASN A 256 -14.38 13.04 23.07
C ASN A 256 -12.98 13.34 23.62
N PHE A 257 -12.00 12.58 23.13
CA PHE A 257 -10.61 13.01 23.21
C PHE A 257 -10.31 14.00 22.08
N LYS A 258 -9.48 14.99 22.41
CA LYS A 258 -8.95 15.96 21.46
C LYS A 258 -7.48 16.22 21.72
N ILE A 259 -6.75 16.47 20.66
CA ILE A 259 -5.34 16.86 20.69
C ILE A 259 -5.19 18.30 20.24
N LYS A 260 -4.27 19.02 20.88
CA LYS A 260 -3.87 20.36 20.47
C LYS A 260 -2.66 20.25 19.54
N VAL A 261 -2.82 20.72 18.32
CA VAL A 261 -1.80 20.64 17.27
C VAL A 261 -1.44 22.06 16.81
N PRO A 262 -0.18 22.36 16.47
CA PRO A 262 0.19 23.66 15.91
C PRO A 262 -0.64 24.02 14.67
N ARG A 263 -1.09 25.28 14.58
CA ARG A 263 -1.75 25.78 13.36
C ARG A 263 -0.75 26.02 12.23
N VAL A 264 -1.27 26.02 11.01
CA VAL A 264 -0.53 26.41 9.80
C VAL A 264 -0.05 27.85 9.91
N ASP A 265 -0.91 28.74 10.42
CA ASP A 265 -0.62 30.16 10.57
C ASP A 265 0.34 30.42 11.73
N ARG A 266 1.48 31.05 11.42
CA ARG A 266 2.52 31.39 12.41
C ARG A 266 2.05 32.25 13.58
N ASN A 267 0.89 32.90 13.46
CA ASN A 267 0.36 33.83 14.46
C ASN A 267 -0.74 33.22 15.35
N ALA A 268 -1.22 32.01 15.06
CA ALA A 268 -2.26 31.36 15.86
C ALA A 268 -1.64 30.28 16.75
N SER A 269 -2.08 30.21 18.01
CA SER A 269 -1.43 29.37 19.01
C SER A 269 -1.57 27.89 18.72
N GLU A 270 -2.79 27.38 18.49
CA GLU A 270 -3.09 25.94 18.38
C GLU A 270 -4.41 25.69 17.62
N ASP A 271 -4.54 24.50 17.02
CA ASP A 271 -5.77 23.92 16.47
C ASP A 271 -6.19 22.74 17.35
N VAL A 272 -7.48 22.47 17.45
CA VAL A 272 -8.01 21.37 18.24
C VAL A 272 -8.55 20.30 17.31
N VAL A 273 -7.96 19.11 17.35
CA VAL A 273 -8.38 17.96 16.53
C VAL A 273 -9.06 16.95 17.43
N TYR A 274 -10.32 16.64 17.14
CA TYR A 274 -11.07 15.60 17.82
C TYR A 274 -10.70 14.23 17.25
N LEU A 275 -10.48 13.26 18.13
CA LEU A 275 -10.06 11.91 17.76
C LEU A 275 -11.24 10.97 17.48
N GLY A 276 -12.38 11.20 18.15
CA GLY A 276 -13.56 10.35 18.02
C GLY A 276 -14.18 10.45 16.63
N ASN A 277 -14.37 9.30 15.97
CA ASN A 277 -15.01 9.18 14.65
C ASN A 277 -14.41 10.07 13.54
N ASN A 278 -13.16 10.51 13.69
CA ASN A 278 -12.53 11.40 12.74
C ASN A 278 -11.64 10.60 11.77
N PRO A 279 -11.98 10.51 10.47
CA PRO A 279 -11.22 9.70 9.53
C PRO A 279 -9.87 10.30 9.14
N ASP A 280 -9.67 11.59 9.43
CA ASP A 280 -8.49 12.33 9.05
C ASP A 280 -7.36 12.22 10.07
N VAL A 281 -7.56 11.46 11.16
CA VAL A 281 -6.57 11.31 12.22
C VAL A 281 -6.48 9.87 12.69
N CYS A 282 -5.25 9.42 12.93
CA CYS A 282 -4.98 8.24 13.74
C CYS A 282 -3.94 8.61 14.79
N ILE A 283 -3.88 7.84 15.88
CA ILE A 283 -2.89 8.01 16.94
C ILE A 283 -2.24 6.66 17.28
N ASP A 284 -1.01 6.71 17.76
CA ASP A 284 -0.35 5.59 18.44
C ASP A 284 0.47 6.12 19.61
N VAL A 285 0.74 5.24 20.57
CA VAL A 285 1.62 5.52 21.70
C VAL A 285 2.85 4.65 21.55
N ARG A 286 4.02 5.26 21.70
CA ARG A 286 5.26 4.52 21.83
C ARG A 286 5.50 4.26 23.31
N GLY A 287 5.70 2.99 23.64
CA GLY A 287 6.18 2.52 24.93
C GLY A 287 7.36 3.35 25.40
N ASN A 288 7.42 3.60 26.71
CA ASN A 288 8.71 3.82 27.34
C ASN A 288 9.49 2.49 27.20
N GLY A 289 10.00 2.20 26.00
CA GLY A 289 10.96 1.13 25.83
C GLY A 289 12.12 1.38 26.78
N ASP A 290 12.74 0.29 27.23
CA ASP A 290 13.86 0.23 28.18
C ASP A 290 15.15 0.91 27.64
N ASP A 291 15.02 2.05 26.95
CA ASP A 291 16.11 2.98 26.75
C ASP A 291 16.53 3.44 28.17
N ASP A 292 17.49 2.69 28.73
CA ASP A 292 18.11 2.75 30.08
C ASP A 292 18.59 4.15 30.52
N GLU A 293 18.34 5.19 29.74
CA GLU A 293 18.33 6.57 30.22
C GLU A 293 17.01 6.85 30.94
N GLU A 294 16.83 6.14 32.06
CA GLU A 294 15.99 6.53 33.18
C GLU A 294 16.55 7.85 33.75
N ILE A 295 16.46 8.93 32.98
CA ILE A 295 16.71 10.29 33.45
C ILE A 295 15.59 10.54 34.45
N GLU A 296 15.90 10.31 35.72
CA GLU A 296 15.07 10.44 36.91
C GLU A 296 14.14 11.66 36.81
N GLY A 297 12.92 11.47 36.33
CA GLY A 297 12.00 12.59 36.21
C GLY A 297 10.88 12.44 35.21
N ARG A 298 10.13 11.32 35.29
CA ARG A 298 8.85 11.05 34.62
C ARG A 298 8.99 10.62 33.16
N GLY A 299 9.06 9.31 32.96
CA GLY A 299 8.87 8.67 31.65
C GLY A 299 7.44 8.87 31.17
N TYR A 300 7.18 9.95 30.44
CA TYR A 300 5.90 10.19 29.81
C TYR A 300 5.81 9.44 28.50
N ALA A 301 4.79 8.59 28.37
CA ALA A 301 4.47 7.91 27.13
C ALA A 301 4.35 8.96 26.01
N ARG A 302 5.01 8.69 24.87
CA ARG A 302 5.06 9.62 23.74
C ARG A 302 3.92 9.29 22.78
N LEU A 303 2.98 10.23 22.65
CA LEU A 303 1.86 10.10 21.72
C LEU A 303 2.29 10.61 20.34
N VAL A 304 2.01 9.83 19.31
CA VAL A 304 2.17 10.23 17.92
C VAL A 304 0.80 10.32 17.28
N ALA A 305 0.52 11.43 16.59
CA ALA A 305 -0.69 11.59 15.80
C ALA A 305 -0.33 11.81 14.34
N ARG A 306 -0.98 11.07 13.44
CA ARG A 306 -0.88 11.30 12.00
C ARG A 306 -2.19 11.87 11.53
N LEU A 307 -2.14 13.02 10.87
CA LEU A 307 -3.34 13.76 10.53
C LEU A 307 -3.29 14.35 9.13
N CYS A 308 -4.45 14.41 8.48
CA CYS A 308 -4.62 15.11 7.21
C CYS A 308 -4.75 16.62 7.45
N ARG A 309 -4.02 17.39 6.65
CA ARG A 309 -4.12 18.84 6.55
C ARG A 309 -4.48 19.24 5.13
N SER A 310 -5.01 20.44 4.97
CA SER A 310 -5.21 21.03 3.65
C SER A 310 -3.86 21.23 2.94
N THR A 311 -3.92 21.35 1.62
CA THR A 311 -2.75 21.63 0.77
C THR A 311 -2.05 22.95 1.13
N ASP A 312 -2.75 23.88 1.80
CA ASP A 312 -2.19 25.13 2.30
C ASP A 312 -1.15 24.93 3.41
N TYR A 313 -1.18 23.80 4.12
CA TYR A 313 -0.14 23.44 5.09
C TYR A 313 1.25 23.49 4.43
N CYS A 314 1.36 22.95 3.21
CA CYS A 314 2.60 22.86 2.45
C CYS A 314 3.06 24.19 1.84
N ARG A 315 2.26 25.26 1.92
CA ARG A 315 2.71 26.60 1.51
C ARG A 315 3.65 27.24 2.53
N HIS A 316 3.56 26.81 3.79
CA HIS A 316 4.29 27.41 4.90
C HIS A 316 5.23 26.44 5.61
N ARG A 317 5.12 25.15 5.29
CA ARG A 317 5.85 24.04 5.91
C ARG A 317 6.45 23.14 4.84
N GLN A 318 7.47 22.40 5.23
CA GLN A 318 8.16 21.46 4.36
C GLN A 318 7.25 20.29 4.02
N CYS A 319 7.01 20.07 2.73
CA CYS A 319 6.29 18.90 2.26
C CYS A 319 6.99 18.25 1.06
N PHE A 320 6.86 16.93 0.96
CA PHE A 320 7.16 16.18 -0.25
C PHE A 320 5.87 15.84 -0.94
N ARG A 321 5.80 16.13 -2.23
CA ARG A 321 4.68 15.67 -3.02
C ARG A 321 4.91 14.22 -3.41
N LYS A 322 4.04 13.32 -2.97
CA LYS A 322 4.01 11.93 -3.42
C LYS A 322 3.19 11.84 -4.72
N CYS A 323 3.60 11.01 -5.67
CA CYS A 323 2.88 10.88 -6.95
C CYS A 323 1.60 10.06 -6.83
N CYS A 324 1.60 9.03 -5.98
CA CYS A 324 0.45 8.18 -5.73
C CYS A 324 -0.10 8.34 -4.29
N GLY A 325 -1.21 7.66 -3.99
CA GLY A 325 -1.78 7.57 -2.65
C GLY A 325 -0.81 6.98 -1.62
N SER A 326 -1.19 6.96 -0.34
CA SER A 326 -0.28 6.56 0.74
C SER A 326 0.22 5.14 0.56
N GLU A 327 -0.64 4.23 0.11
CA GLU A 327 -0.29 2.81 -0.05
C GLU A 327 -0.09 2.40 -1.51
N ASP A 328 -0.13 3.38 -2.40
CA ASP A 328 0.04 3.17 -3.81
C ASP A 328 1.49 3.47 -4.20
N ALA A 329 1.94 2.83 -5.28
CA ALA A 329 3.22 3.09 -5.92
C ALA A 329 3.04 3.09 -7.43
N ILE A 330 4.01 3.62 -8.18
CA ILE A 330 3.97 3.55 -9.64
C ILE A 330 4.41 2.15 -10.07
N TYR A 331 3.48 1.45 -10.72
CA TYR A 331 3.68 0.16 -11.36
C TYR A 331 3.19 0.29 -12.81
N ASP A 332 4.04 -0.02 -13.80
CA ASP A 332 3.70 0.11 -15.23
C ASP A 332 3.13 1.49 -15.65
N GLY A 333 3.53 2.57 -14.96
CA GLY A 333 3.01 3.93 -15.17
C GLY A 333 1.64 4.20 -14.52
N THR A 334 0.99 3.18 -13.95
CA THR A 334 -0.22 3.31 -13.13
C THR A 334 0.08 3.42 -11.64
N CYS A 335 -0.79 4.07 -10.87
CA CYS A 335 -0.69 4.07 -9.41
C CYS A 335 -1.48 2.86 -8.95
N ASP A 336 -0.79 1.83 -8.46
CA ASP A 336 -1.42 0.59 -8.02
C ASP A 336 -1.19 0.39 -6.53
N SER A 337 -2.18 -0.20 -5.87
CA SER A 337 -2.07 -0.53 -4.45
C SER A 337 -1.05 -1.64 -4.27
N THR A 338 0.04 -1.33 -3.60
CA THR A 338 1.17 -2.24 -3.41
C THR A 338 1.30 -2.70 -1.96
N GLY A 339 0.38 -2.24 -1.11
CA GLY A 339 0.32 -2.58 0.31
C GLY A 339 1.34 -1.83 1.18
N PRO A 340 1.34 -2.09 2.49
CA PRO A 340 2.05 -1.27 3.48
C PRO A 340 3.58 -1.31 3.34
N ARG A 341 4.14 -2.43 2.84
CA ARG A 341 5.60 -2.60 2.69
C ARG A 341 6.20 -1.59 1.71
N HIS A 342 5.47 -1.20 0.68
CA HIS A 342 5.97 -0.24 -0.31
C HIS A 342 6.02 1.18 0.23
N PHE A 343 4.99 1.59 0.97
CA PHE A 343 5.02 2.89 1.63
C PHE A 343 6.17 2.99 2.64
N GLN A 344 6.45 1.91 3.37
CA GLN A 344 7.61 1.82 4.25
C GLN A 344 8.92 1.99 3.47
N GLN A 345 9.11 1.24 2.36
CA GLN A 345 10.30 1.38 1.51
C GLN A 345 10.47 2.80 0.95
N PHE A 346 9.37 3.42 0.50
CA PHE A 346 9.37 4.83 0.07
C PHE A 346 9.86 5.75 1.19
N ARG A 347 9.31 5.62 2.41
CA ARG A 347 9.70 6.43 3.57
C ARG A 347 11.17 6.22 3.96
N GLU A 348 11.65 4.99 3.96
CA GLU A 348 13.05 4.66 4.25
C GLU A 348 14.01 5.29 3.25
N GLN A 349 13.72 5.18 1.95
CA GLN A 349 14.55 5.78 0.91
C GLN A 349 14.50 7.31 0.96
N LEU A 350 13.31 7.88 1.21
CA LEU A 350 13.15 9.32 1.39
C LEU A 350 13.93 9.81 2.63
N HIS A 351 13.85 9.10 3.75
CA HIS A 351 14.58 9.46 4.97
C HIS A 351 16.11 9.43 4.74
N ARG A 352 16.62 8.43 4.01
CA ARG A 352 18.05 8.37 3.63
C ARG A 352 18.46 9.54 2.75
N LEU A 353 17.65 9.88 1.75
CA LEU A 353 17.88 11.04 0.89
C LEU A 353 17.96 12.33 1.73
N LEU A 354 17.02 12.52 2.65
CA LEU A 354 16.98 13.70 3.50
C LEU A 354 18.13 13.78 4.49
N GLY A 355 18.52 12.65 5.07
CA GLY A 355 19.73 12.58 5.90
C GLY A 355 20.97 13.03 5.12
N ASN A 356 21.12 12.58 3.87
CA ASN A 356 22.24 12.96 3.01
C ASN A 356 22.23 14.47 2.68
N LEU A 357 21.05 15.07 2.54
CA LEU A 357 20.88 16.50 2.28
C LEU A 357 20.97 17.36 3.57
N SER A 358 21.33 16.77 4.72
CA SER A 358 21.33 17.43 6.03
C SER A 358 19.99 18.09 6.38
N TYR A 359 18.90 17.43 5.97
CA TYR A 359 17.53 17.88 6.17
C TYR A 359 16.97 17.41 7.51
N ASP A 360 16.09 18.21 8.11
CA ASP A 360 15.34 17.78 9.30
C ASP A 360 14.33 16.71 8.93
N THR A 361 14.68 15.45 9.21
CA THR A 361 13.83 14.28 8.94
C THR A 361 12.66 14.16 9.90
N SER A 362 12.68 14.92 11.01
CA SER A 362 11.66 14.81 12.03
C SER A 362 10.34 15.47 11.61
N SER A 363 10.38 16.56 10.83
CA SER A 363 9.24 17.47 10.66
C SER A 363 8.88 17.83 9.20
N TYR A 364 8.55 16.82 8.38
CA TYR A 364 8.02 17.03 7.03
C TYR A 364 6.59 16.48 6.86
N GLY A 365 5.82 17.11 5.97
CA GLY A 365 4.53 16.59 5.49
C GLY A 365 4.69 15.79 4.20
N LEU A 366 3.77 14.86 3.94
CA LEU A 366 3.60 14.24 2.63
C LEU A 366 2.34 14.79 1.97
N LEU A 367 2.51 15.57 0.92
CA LEU A 367 1.42 16.06 0.10
C LEU A 367 0.99 14.97 -0.86
N MET A 368 -0.17 14.39 -0.60
CA MET A 368 -0.81 13.39 -1.44
C MET A 368 -1.55 14.15 -2.53
N MET A 369 -1.10 14.03 -3.77
CA MET A 369 -1.83 14.62 -4.89
C MET A 369 -1.83 13.66 -6.06
N PRO A 370 -2.92 13.63 -6.84
CA PRO A 370 -2.98 12.83 -8.05
C PRO A 370 -1.88 13.24 -9.04
N LYS A 371 -1.64 12.33 -9.97
CA LYS A 371 -0.64 12.40 -11.05
C LYS A 371 -0.61 13.76 -11.73
N CYS A 372 0.54 14.10 -12.29
CA CYS A 372 0.69 15.26 -13.16
C CYS A 372 -0.42 15.29 -14.23
N GLU A 373 -1.28 16.31 -14.19
CA GLU A 373 -2.48 16.42 -15.03
C GLU A 373 -2.14 16.34 -16.52
N TYR A 374 -0.99 16.87 -16.90
CA TYR A 374 -0.50 16.94 -18.27
C TYR A 374 0.64 15.96 -18.56
N GLY A 375 0.78 14.92 -17.74
CA GLY A 375 1.91 13.99 -17.82
C GLY A 375 3.21 14.58 -17.26
N GLY A 376 4.30 13.83 -17.43
CA GLY A 376 5.60 14.20 -16.91
C GLY A 376 6.69 13.25 -17.38
N TYR A 377 7.92 13.51 -16.93
CA TYR A 377 9.05 12.61 -17.16
C TYR A 377 9.76 12.32 -15.84
N PHE A 378 10.35 11.14 -15.73
CA PHE A 378 11.15 10.77 -14.57
C PHE A 378 12.58 11.28 -14.71
N GLY A 379 13.16 11.72 -13.61
CA GLY A 379 14.58 11.99 -13.51
C GLY A 379 15.17 11.41 -12.23
N GLU A 380 16.49 11.29 -12.27
CA GLU A 380 17.29 10.67 -11.22
C GLU A 380 17.50 11.64 -10.06
N LEU A 381 17.20 11.20 -8.84
CA LEU A 381 17.45 11.98 -7.62
C LEU A 381 18.95 12.17 -7.35
N GLU A 382 19.84 11.41 -7.97
CA GLU A 382 21.28 11.54 -7.77
C GLU A 382 21.81 12.92 -8.16
N THR A 383 21.10 13.59 -9.08
CA THR A 383 21.42 14.96 -9.53
C THR A 383 20.82 16.05 -8.65
N LEU A 384 20.08 15.69 -7.60
CA LEU A 384 19.50 16.62 -6.65
C LEU A 384 20.61 17.22 -5.77
N HIS A 385 20.88 18.50 -5.98
CA HIS A 385 21.91 19.24 -5.23
C HIS A 385 21.41 19.62 -3.84
N ARG A 386 20.20 20.18 -3.79
CA ARG A 386 19.62 20.71 -2.55
C ARG A 386 18.11 20.71 -2.61
N MET A 387 17.47 20.52 -1.47
CA MET A 387 16.07 20.87 -1.28
C MET A 387 15.96 22.19 -0.52
N LYS A 388 14.89 22.96 -0.76
CA LYS A 388 14.56 24.17 0.00
C LYS A 388 13.47 23.91 1.05
N PRO A 389 13.43 24.66 2.16
CA PRO A 389 12.42 24.49 3.20
C PRO A 389 10.97 24.74 2.74
N ASP A 390 10.77 25.31 1.56
CA ASP A 390 9.46 25.51 0.94
C ASP A 390 9.07 24.37 -0.02
N GLY A 391 9.84 23.28 -0.04
CA GLY A 391 9.60 22.14 -0.90
C GLY A 391 10.12 22.31 -2.32
N ARG A 392 10.92 23.33 -2.64
CA ARG A 392 11.54 23.42 -3.97
C ARG A 392 12.76 22.51 -4.07
N LEU A 393 12.95 21.88 -5.23
CA LEU A 393 14.12 21.05 -5.52
C LEU A 393 15.10 21.82 -6.40
N GLU A 394 16.38 21.83 -6.04
CA GLU A 394 17.47 22.41 -6.81
C GLU A 394 18.37 21.31 -7.37
N PHE A 395 18.46 21.25 -8.69
CA PHE A 395 19.34 20.32 -9.40
C PHE A 395 20.57 21.06 -9.92
N GLU A 396 21.71 20.39 -9.84
CA GLU A 396 22.97 20.94 -10.37
C GLU A 396 22.93 20.94 -11.90
N ARG A 397 23.45 22.01 -12.50
CA ARG A 397 23.55 22.15 -13.96
C ARG A 397 25.01 22.40 -14.32
N ASP A 398 25.43 21.90 -15.48
CA ASP A 398 26.82 22.04 -15.97
C ASP A 398 27.29 23.50 -16.05
N ASP A 399 26.39 24.46 -16.25
CA ASP A 399 26.70 25.89 -16.35
C ASP A 399 26.87 26.58 -14.98
N GLY A 400 26.67 25.86 -13.88
CA GLY A 400 26.78 26.37 -12.50
C GLY A 400 25.52 27.03 -11.93
N ASP A 401 24.54 27.38 -12.77
CA ASP A 401 23.25 27.92 -12.32
C ASP A 401 22.25 26.79 -12.03
N PRO A 402 21.80 26.60 -10.77
CA PRO A 402 20.93 25.49 -10.41
C PRO A 402 19.54 25.62 -11.05
N ILE A 403 18.97 24.51 -11.49
CA ILE A 403 17.59 24.44 -11.96
C ILE A 403 16.69 24.21 -10.77
N VAL A 404 15.73 25.12 -10.54
CA VAL A 404 14.83 25.09 -9.39
C VAL A 404 13.43 24.65 -9.84
N PHE A 405 12.93 23.55 -9.29
CA PHE A 405 11.57 23.07 -9.50
C PHE A 405 10.67 23.42 -8.32
N ASP A 406 9.46 23.90 -8.63
CA ASP A 406 8.42 24.17 -7.63
C ASP A 406 7.78 22.87 -7.14
N TRP A 407 7.28 22.80 -5.91
CA TRP A 407 6.59 21.61 -5.39
C TRP A 407 5.36 21.21 -6.23
N ARG A 408 4.83 22.13 -7.06
CA ARG A 408 3.77 21.85 -8.04
C ARG A 408 4.26 21.21 -9.33
N SER A 409 5.54 21.38 -9.68
CA SER A 409 6.12 20.90 -10.94
C SER A 409 6.83 19.55 -10.80
N TYR A 410 6.75 18.90 -9.64
CA TYR A 410 7.29 17.55 -9.47
C TYR A 410 6.48 16.74 -8.45
N CYS A 411 6.66 15.43 -8.46
CA CYS A 411 6.32 14.54 -7.35
C CYS A 411 7.40 13.46 -7.22
N VAL A 412 7.47 12.80 -6.08
CA VAL A 412 8.45 11.75 -5.78
C VAL A 412 7.70 10.44 -5.56
N GLU A 413 8.22 9.34 -6.10
CA GLU A 413 7.63 8.03 -5.92
C GLU A 413 8.67 6.91 -5.97
N LEU A 414 8.35 5.79 -5.34
CA LEU A 414 9.09 4.55 -5.52
C LEU A 414 8.59 3.85 -6.80
N ILE A 415 9.47 3.69 -7.78
CA ILE A 415 9.15 2.96 -9.01
C ILE A 415 9.66 1.53 -8.83
N ARG A 416 8.75 0.58 -9.03
CA ARG A 416 9.09 -0.85 -9.09
C ARG A 416 8.93 -1.35 -10.52
N ASP A 417 9.81 -2.28 -10.84
CA ASP A 417 10.03 -2.90 -12.13
C ASP A 417 10.85 -2.04 -13.08
N GLN A 418 11.99 -2.62 -13.46
CA GLN A 418 12.67 -2.32 -14.70
C GLN A 418 11.66 -2.51 -15.83
N GLN A 419 10.88 -1.49 -16.18
CA GLN A 419 10.36 -1.42 -17.53
C GLN A 419 11.59 -1.49 -18.43
N PRO A 420 11.83 -2.60 -19.17
CA PRO A 420 13.03 -2.74 -19.98
C PRO A 420 13.06 -1.69 -21.11
N VAL A 421 11.92 -1.04 -21.34
CA VAL A 421 11.74 0.02 -22.34
C VAL A 421 12.33 1.34 -21.87
N LEU A 422 12.23 1.69 -20.58
CA LEU A 422 12.66 2.99 -20.07
C LEU A 422 14.03 2.96 -19.35
N ASN A 423 14.57 1.78 -19.03
CA ASN A 423 15.83 1.62 -18.28
C ASN A 423 15.84 2.39 -16.94
N LEU A 424 14.69 2.53 -16.29
CA LEU A 424 14.60 3.13 -14.97
C LEU A 424 15.19 2.16 -13.93
N ALA A 425 16.10 2.66 -13.09
CA ALA A 425 16.58 1.92 -11.94
C ALA A 425 15.46 1.81 -10.89
N ASP A 426 15.33 0.63 -10.27
CA ASP A 426 14.45 0.46 -9.12
C ASP A 426 14.85 1.43 -8.01
N GLY A 427 13.91 2.20 -7.49
CA GLY A 427 14.20 3.16 -6.43
C GLY A 427 13.30 4.38 -6.42
N LEU A 428 13.60 5.27 -5.49
CA LEU A 428 13.00 6.58 -5.37
C LEU A 428 13.36 7.41 -6.60
N GLN A 429 12.36 7.93 -7.30
CA GLN A 429 12.53 8.77 -8.47
C GLN A 429 11.68 10.04 -8.38
N VAL A 430 12.11 11.10 -9.07
CA VAL A 430 11.32 12.34 -9.20
C VAL A 430 10.62 12.28 -10.54
N ALA A 431 9.29 12.40 -10.54
CA ALA A 431 8.53 12.70 -11.75
C ALA A 431 8.37 14.23 -11.85
N PHE A 432 8.92 14.83 -12.89
CA PHE A 432 8.71 16.23 -13.22
C PHE A 432 7.42 16.37 -14.03
N CYS A 433 6.50 17.18 -13.54
CA CYS A 433 5.22 17.43 -14.20
C CYS A 433 5.37 18.46 -15.32
N PHE A 434 4.68 18.22 -16.44
CA PHE A 434 4.52 19.25 -17.46
C PHE A 434 3.48 20.28 -17.02
N ASP A 435 3.82 21.55 -17.17
CA ASP A 435 2.87 22.64 -16.95
C ASP A 435 1.90 22.73 -18.12
N ARG A 436 0.69 23.24 -17.87
CA ARG A 436 -0.34 23.44 -18.89
C ARG A 436 0.20 24.20 -20.11
N ASP A 437 1.02 25.22 -19.87
CA ASP A 437 1.59 26.06 -20.93
C ASP A 437 2.58 25.29 -21.81
N THR A 438 3.33 24.33 -21.23
CA THR A 438 4.25 23.48 -22.00
C THR A 438 3.49 22.58 -22.97
N VAL A 439 2.37 22.02 -22.54
CA VAL A 439 1.50 21.18 -23.39
C VAL A 439 0.72 22.02 -24.40
N LEU A 440 0.16 23.17 -23.99
CA LEU A 440 -0.58 24.06 -24.89
C LEU A 440 0.30 24.68 -25.98
N GLN A 441 1.58 24.90 -25.71
CA GLN A 441 2.53 25.32 -26.75
C GLN A 441 2.84 24.21 -27.76
N GLY A 442 2.24 23.02 -27.63
CA GLY A 442 2.48 21.89 -28.50
C GLY A 442 3.91 21.37 -28.41
N TYR A 443 4.65 21.80 -27.38
CA TYR A 443 5.99 21.34 -27.11
C TYR A 443 5.85 20.04 -26.34
N ASP A 444 5.47 18.97 -27.03
CA ASP A 444 5.70 17.64 -26.53
C ASP A 444 7.22 17.41 -26.63
N PRO A 445 8.00 17.53 -25.55
CA PRO A 445 9.45 17.47 -25.65
C PRO A 445 9.91 16.06 -26.06
N LEU A 446 9.12 15.03 -25.69
CA LEU A 446 9.37 13.65 -26.08
C LEU A 446 9.04 13.46 -27.55
N GLY A 447 7.88 13.97 -27.98
CA GLY A 447 7.56 14.17 -29.38
C GLY A 447 8.74 14.81 -30.08
N PHE A 448 9.00 16.10 -29.85
CA PHE A 448 10.00 16.90 -30.58
C PHE A 448 11.35 16.20 -30.68
N ARG A 449 11.82 15.59 -29.58
CA ARG A 449 13.05 14.78 -29.58
C ARG A 449 12.95 13.59 -30.52
N MET A 450 11.85 12.84 -30.49
CA MET A 450 11.61 11.72 -31.41
C MET A 450 11.48 12.17 -32.88
N ALA A 451 10.82 13.30 -33.20
CA ALA A 451 10.77 13.78 -34.60
C ALA A 451 12.14 14.26 -35.04
N TYR A 452 12.87 14.95 -34.17
CA TYR A 452 14.22 15.40 -34.48
C TYR A 452 15.15 14.22 -34.74
N ILE A 453 15.09 13.16 -33.91
CA ILE A 453 15.81 11.91 -34.16
C ILE A 453 15.36 11.26 -35.48
N GLY A 454 14.06 11.16 -35.73
CA GLY A 454 13.50 10.63 -36.98
C GLY A 454 13.97 11.42 -38.20
N TYR A 455 14.02 12.74 -38.10
CA TYR A 455 14.52 13.64 -39.13
C TYR A 455 16.02 13.43 -39.40
N LEU A 456 16.86 13.37 -38.36
CA LEU A 456 18.29 13.09 -38.50
C LEU A 456 18.57 11.71 -39.11
N LEU A 457 17.78 10.69 -38.72
CA LEU A 457 17.84 9.36 -39.33
C LEU A 457 17.44 9.41 -40.82
N GLY A 458 16.40 10.17 -41.16
CA GLY A 458 15.96 10.37 -42.55
C GLY A 458 17.03 11.06 -43.40
N VAL A 459 17.65 12.12 -42.90
CA VAL A 459 18.77 12.80 -43.56
C VAL A 459 19.95 11.85 -43.77
N SER A 460 20.27 11.04 -42.77
CA SER A 460 21.34 10.02 -42.86
C SER A 460 21.02 8.96 -43.92
N ALA A 461 19.78 8.47 -43.96
CA ALA A 461 19.32 7.53 -44.98
C ALA A 461 19.42 8.13 -46.39
N PHE A 462 19.10 9.41 -46.56
CA PHE A 462 19.25 10.11 -47.83
C PHE A 462 20.71 10.17 -48.31
N PHE A 463 21.66 10.48 -47.43
CA PHE A 463 23.09 10.47 -47.78
C PHE A 463 23.60 9.06 -48.12
N LEU A 464 23.14 8.02 -47.41
CA LEU A 464 23.47 6.63 -47.73
C LEU A 464 22.92 6.22 -49.09
N LEU A 465 21.70 6.65 -49.45
CA LEU A 465 21.11 6.42 -50.76
C LEU A 465 21.94 7.09 -51.87
N LEU A 466 22.32 8.37 -51.68
CA LEU A 466 23.19 9.07 -52.64
C LEU A 466 24.54 8.36 -52.80
N THR A 467 25.14 7.90 -51.70
CA THR A 467 26.39 7.13 -51.72
C THR A 467 26.24 5.84 -52.53
N LEU A 468 25.13 5.13 -52.33
CA LEU A 468 24.82 3.91 -53.06
C LEU A 468 24.63 4.16 -54.56
N LEU A 469 23.95 5.25 -54.93
CA LEU A 469 23.81 5.68 -56.33
C LEU A 469 25.17 6.01 -56.97
N VAL A 470 26.05 6.71 -56.25
CA VAL A 470 27.40 7.01 -56.74
C VAL A 470 28.21 5.72 -56.94
N TYR A 471 28.15 4.77 -55.99
CA TYR A 471 28.85 3.49 -56.11
C TYR A 471 28.29 2.63 -57.26
N ALA A 472 26.99 2.66 -57.50
CA ALA A 472 26.35 2.00 -58.63
C ALA A 472 26.68 2.66 -59.99
N ALA A 473 26.99 3.96 -60.01
CA ALA A 473 27.36 4.65 -61.23
C ALA A 473 28.85 4.46 -61.62
N LEU A 474 29.70 3.97 -60.71
CA LEU A 474 31.13 3.79 -60.94
C LEU A 474 31.44 2.36 -61.42
N PRO A 475 31.64 2.13 -62.72
CA PRO A 475 31.85 0.79 -63.28
C PRO A 475 33.10 0.09 -62.74
N MET A 476 34.11 0.85 -62.29
CA MET A 476 35.32 0.30 -61.68
C MET A 476 35.05 -0.43 -60.35
N LEU A 477 34.00 -0.07 -59.60
CA LEU A 477 33.65 -0.76 -58.36
C LEU A 477 32.90 -2.07 -58.60
N HIS A 478 32.17 -2.21 -59.71
CA HIS A 478 31.41 -3.44 -60.02
C HIS A 478 32.28 -4.65 -60.34
N GLY A 479 33.46 -4.41 -60.91
CA GLY A 479 34.41 -5.45 -61.31
C GLY A 479 35.24 -6.01 -60.15
N ASN A 480 35.41 -5.24 -59.06
CA ASN A 480 36.23 -5.66 -57.92
C ASN A 480 35.35 -6.24 -56.81
N ILE A 481 35.75 -7.40 -56.26
CA ILE A 481 35.10 -8.03 -55.10
C ILE A 481 35.00 -7.03 -53.94
N HIS A 482 36.04 -6.23 -53.72
CA HIS A 482 36.05 -5.21 -52.67
C HIS A 482 34.96 -4.15 -52.85
N GLY A 483 34.68 -3.74 -54.09
CA GLY A 483 33.62 -2.77 -54.39
C GLY A 483 32.23 -3.32 -54.10
N ARG A 484 32.01 -4.61 -54.38
CA ARG A 484 30.73 -5.28 -54.09
C ARG A 484 30.44 -5.39 -52.59
N VAL A 485 31.47 -5.69 -51.77
CA VAL A 485 31.31 -5.75 -50.31
C VAL A 485 30.95 -4.37 -49.75
N ILE A 486 31.59 -3.31 -50.22
CA ILE A 486 31.26 -1.94 -49.79
C ILE A 486 29.82 -1.56 -50.18
N MET A 487 29.39 -1.85 -51.41
CA MET A 487 28.00 -1.58 -51.84
C MET A 487 26.98 -2.33 -50.98
N ALA A 488 27.23 -3.61 -50.70
CA ALA A 488 26.37 -4.41 -49.84
C ALA A 488 26.31 -3.84 -48.42
N TYR A 489 27.45 -3.41 -47.86
CA TYR A 489 27.51 -2.80 -46.54
C TYR A 489 26.72 -1.50 -46.46
N VAL A 490 26.93 -0.57 -47.41
CA VAL A 490 26.16 0.69 -47.46
C VAL A 490 24.67 0.44 -47.66
N PHE A 491 24.30 -0.55 -48.47
CA PHE A 491 22.90 -0.96 -48.64
C PHE A 491 22.29 -1.46 -47.33
N THR A 492 22.99 -2.32 -46.59
CA THR A 492 22.49 -2.80 -45.28
C THR A 492 22.32 -1.68 -44.27
N LEU A 493 23.25 -0.71 -44.23
CA LEU A 493 23.11 0.49 -43.40
C LEU A 493 21.91 1.33 -43.83
N PHE A 494 21.72 1.55 -45.14
CA PHE A 494 20.57 2.29 -45.66
C PHE A 494 19.25 1.66 -45.21
N VAL A 495 19.09 0.34 -45.39
CA VAL A 495 17.88 -0.39 -44.97
C VAL A 495 17.65 -0.27 -43.46
N MET A 496 18.70 -0.45 -42.65
CA MET A 496 18.61 -0.29 -41.19
C MET A 496 18.15 1.11 -40.79
N TYR A 497 18.72 2.17 -41.38
CA TYR A 497 18.33 3.55 -41.09
C TYR A 497 16.90 3.85 -41.54
N CYS A 498 16.46 3.30 -42.68
CA CYS A 498 15.06 3.39 -43.10
C CYS A 498 14.14 2.72 -42.07
N LEU A 499 14.44 1.50 -41.64
CA LEU A 499 13.63 0.78 -40.63
C LEU A 499 13.58 1.53 -39.29
N LEU A 500 14.70 2.10 -38.86
CA LEU A 500 14.75 2.93 -37.65
C LEU A 500 13.92 4.22 -37.82
N GLY A 501 14.03 4.90 -38.96
CA GLY A 501 13.21 6.08 -39.24
C GLY A 501 11.71 5.76 -39.30
N PHE A 502 11.34 4.69 -39.99
CA PHE A 502 9.95 4.23 -40.10
C PHE A 502 9.37 3.81 -38.77
N SER A 503 10.13 3.15 -37.88
CA SER A 503 9.62 2.78 -36.55
C SER A 503 9.35 3.99 -35.64
N LYS A 504 9.93 5.15 -35.93
CA LYS A 504 9.72 6.40 -35.19
C LYS A 504 8.62 7.29 -35.76
N PHE A 505 8.25 7.11 -37.02
CA PHE A 505 7.19 7.89 -37.69
C PHE A 505 5.76 7.67 -37.15
N PRO A 506 5.29 6.44 -36.81
CA PRO A 506 3.91 6.23 -36.35
C PRO A 506 3.64 6.78 -34.93
N GLN A 507 4.68 7.02 -34.13
CA GLN A 507 4.54 7.59 -32.77
C GLN A 507 4.07 9.05 -32.77
N TYR A 508 3.90 9.66 -33.94
CA TYR A 508 3.74 11.10 -34.10
C TYR A 508 2.37 11.55 -34.60
N ALA A 509 1.52 10.62 -35.07
CA ALA A 509 0.38 10.96 -35.92
C ALA A 509 -0.95 10.38 -35.44
N VAL A 510 -1.04 9.90 -34.19
CA VAL A 510 -2.02 8.86 -33.87
C VAL A 510 -2.78 9.17 -32.58
N ASP A 511 -4.08 9.40 -32.74
CA ASP A 511 -5.13 9.31 -31.72
C ASP A 511 -5.18 7.85 -31.21
N ASP A 512 -5.38 7.59 -29.91
CA ASP A 512 -5.19 6.27 -29.24
C ASP A 512 -5.76 5.07 -30.02
N LYS A 513 -6.89 5.25 -30.71
CA LYS A 513 -7.56 4.20 -31.51
C LYS A 513 -6.79 3.77 -32.76
N THR A 514 -5.95 4.65 -33.30
CA THR A 514 -5.13 4.35 -34.48
C THR A 514 -3.84 3.64 -34.08
N GLU A 515 -3.43 3.70 -32.81
CA GLU A 515 -2.17 3.09 -32.35
C GLU A 515 -2.30 1.57 -32.33
N GLU A 516 -3.43 1.04 -31.85
CA GLU A 516 -3.73 -0.39 -31.87
C GLU A 516 -3.77 -0.94 -33.31
N ALA A 517 -4.43 -0.24 -34.23
CA ALA A 517 -4.54 -0.67 -35.63
C ALA A 517 -3.17 -0.66 -36.34
N ILE A 518 -2.33 0.33 -36.06
CA ILE A 518 -0.98 0.42 -36.61
C ILE A 518 -0.07 -0.65 -35.99
N ARG A 519 -0.18 -0.89 -34.68
CA ARG A 519 0.57 -1.94 -33.98
C ARG A 519 0.24 -3.32 -34.55
N GLU A 520 -1.03 -3.60 -34.78
CA GLU A 520 -1.48 -4.86 -35.39
C GLU A 520 -0.96 -5.01 -36.83
N TYR A 521 -0.97 -3.94 -37.62
CA TYR A 521 -0.43 -3.94 -38.98
C TYR A 521 1.10 -4.17 -39.00
N TYR A 522 1.88 -3.50 -38.15
CA TYR A 522 3.32 -3.71 -38.05
C TYR A 522 3.67 -5.10 -37.55
N CYS A 523 2.92 -5.64 -36.57
CA CYS A 523 3.07 -7.01 -36.10
C CYS A 523 2.77 -8.03 -37.21
N GLN A 524 1.79 -7.77 -38.07
CA GLN A 524 1.51 -8.63 -39.24
C GLN A 524 2.59 -8.49 -40.34
N ALA A 525 3.08 -7.27 -40.59
CA ALA A 525 4.08 -7.00 -41.62
C ALA A 525 5.47 -7.55 -41.26
N LEU A 526 5.89 -7.43 -39.99
CA LEU A 526 7.16 -7.96 -39.47
C LEU A 526 7.05 -9.43 -39.03
N GLY A 527 5.85 -9.86 -38.64
CA GLY A 527 5.57 -11.20 -38.12
C GLY A 527 5.73 -12.32 -39.14
N ASN A 528 5.72 -12.04 -40.45
CA ASN A 528 5.88 -13.10 -41.45
C ASN A 528 7.28 -13.76 -41.48
N GLU A 529 8.30 -13.19 -40.81
CA GLU A 529 9.57 -13.90 -40.54
C GLU A 529 9.93 -14.03 -39.03
N PHE A 530 9.33 -13.23 -38.13
CA PHE A 530 9.68 -13.22 -36.68
C PHE A 530 8.51 -13.53 -35.73
N ALA A 531 7.51 -14.31 -36.19
CA ALA A 531 6.25 -14.65 -35.49
C ALA A 531 6.36 -15.18 -34.04
N MET A 532 7.54 -15.57 -33.54
CA MET A 532 7.70 -16.13 -32.20
C MET A 532 7.83 -15.09 -31.08
N LEU A 533 8.15 -13.81 -31.37
CA LEU A 533 8.43 -12.81 -30.33
C LEU A 533 7.23 -11.93 -29.94
N CYS A 534 6.22 -11.76 -30.79
CA CYS A 534 5.08 -10.88 -30.50
C CYS A 534 3.97 -11.51 -29.63
N LYS A 535 4.00 -12.82 -29.38
CA LYS A 535 2.87 -13.53 -28.73
C LYS A 535 2.93 -13.58 -27.20
N ARG A 536 3.81 -12.81 -26.54
CA ARG A 536 4.09 -12.93 -25.10
C ARG A 536 3.87 -11.65 -24.27
N GLY A 537 3.20 -10.65 -24.83
CA GLY A 537 2.91 -9.37 -24.16
C GLY A 537 1.45 -8.96 -24.22
N THR A 538 0.53 -9.91 -24.11
CA THR A 538 -0.91 -9.69 -23.87
C THR A 538 -1.30 -10.32 -22.55
#